data_AF-A0A158KUY6-F1
#
_entry.id   AF-A0A158KUY6-F1
#
_cell.length_a   1.000
_cell.length_b   1.000
_cell.length_c   1.000
_cell.angle_alpha   90.00
_cell.angle_beta   90.00
_cell.angle_gamma   90.00
#
_symmetry.space_group_name_H-M   'P 1'
#
loop_
_entity.id
_entity.type
_entity.pdbx_description
1 polymer ?
#
loop_
_entity_poly.entity_id
_entity_poly.type
_entity_poly.pdbx_seq_one_letter_code
_entity_poly.pdbx_strand_id
1 'polypeptide(L)'
;MSHVSGCLKAATAVVLAAGLTIGYAAHDDAYIVTPLVSNLAGAAPKMDGVLQNAWGIAFSPAGSPFWINDNATGCATLYDGEGTKVTLQVSIPLPGNVISPGACRSANHNNPSNPAPAAPTGMVWNASAAFLVPGTTIPAAFIFSTEDGTISAWAGGLNPANNAVIAVDNSSTPSAGVGAVYKGLALGVNVKGQFLFATNFRSGRIDVFGPSGGSNGLYMAATTDGGFIDHHIPAGYAPFGIANIDGDLFVTYAQQDKQHHDDVAGTGHGFVDVFDTDGHLLRRFASRGTLNSPWGITRASFDFGRFSGKILIGNFGDGRINVFDDDGTLIDQLEDAYGNPVAIDGLWTLTLGGGRNSSSDTVYFSAGPNNEANGLFGTITPVSHRK
;
A
#
# COMPACT_ATOMS: atom_id res chain seq x y z
N MET A 1 -42.75 16.48 73.63
CA MET A 1 -41.36 16.38 74.11
C MET A 1 -40.48 15.91 72.97
N SER A 2 -39.27 16.46 72.90
CA SER A 2 -38.18 16.20 71.94
C SER A 2 -38.17 17.04 70.65
N HIS A 3 -37.38 18.12 70.72
CA HIS A 3 -36.75 18.83 69.62
C HIS A 3 -35.77 17.93 68.85
N VAL A 4 -35.59 18.18 67.54
CA VAL A 4 -34.28 18.15 66.87
C VAL A 4 -34.25 19.18 65.73
N SER A 5 -33.33 20.14 65.83
CA SER A 5 -32.88 21.06 64.77
C SER A 5 -31.94 20.37 63.78
N GLY A 6 -31.87 20.82 62.52
CA GLY A 6 -30.87 20.33 61.56
C GLY A 6 -30.69 21.17 60.29
N CYS A 7 -29.84 22.18 60.39
CA CYS A 7 -29.00 22.88 59.40
C CYS A 7 -29.28 22.76 57.89
N LEU A 8 -29.57 23.92 57.27
CA LEU A 8 -29.43 24.21 55.85
C LEU A 8 -27.92 24.33 55.50
N LYS A 9 -27.38 23.44 54.67
CA LYS A 9 -26.02 23.57 54.12
C LYS A 9 -26.09 24.27 52.75
N ALA A 10 -25.49 25.45 52.67
CA ALA A 10 -25.21 26.12 51.40
C ALA A 10 -24.14 25.34 50.62
N ALA A 11 -24.43 24.96 49.38
CA ALA A 11 -23.46 24.37 48.47
C ALA A 11 -22.87 25.47 47.58
N THR A 12 -21.59 25.77 47.77
CA THR A 12 -20.82 26.68 46.92
C THR A 12 -20.46 25.95 45.63
N ALA A 13 -20.99 26.42 44.50
CA ALA A 13 -20.59 25.93 43.18
C ALA A 13 -19.25 26.56 42.77
N VAL A 14 -18.20 25.74 42.72
CA VAL A 14 -16.92 26.12 42.08
C VAL A 14 -17.07 25.86 40.58
N VAL A 15 -17.15 26.93 39.79
CA VAL A 15 -17.05 26.86 38.34
C VAL A 15 -15.56 26.75 38.00
N LEU A 16 -15.09 25.54 37.70
CA LEU A 16 -13.77 25.32 37.13
C LEU A 16 -13.88 25.63 35.62
N ALA A 17 -13.46 26.83 35.22
CA ALA A 17 -13.26 27.15 33.82
C ALA A 17 -12.05 26.37 33.31
N ALA A 18 -12.28 25.18 32.73
CA ALA A 18 -11.27 24.50 31.94
C ALA A 18 -11.07 25.31 30.66
N GLY A 19 -9.99 26.11 30.63
CA GLY A 19 -9.53 26.76 29.41
C GLY A 19 -9.15 25.69 28.40
N LEU A 20 -9.98 25.47 27.40
CA LEU A 20 -9.60 24.78 26.17
C LEU A 20 -8.60 25.67 25.44
N THR A 21 -7.31 25.40 25.60
CA THR A 21 -6.31 25.88 24.65
C THR A 21 -6.53 25.10 23.36
N ILE A 22 -7.20 25.71 22.39
CA ILE A 22 -7.12 25.27 21.00
C ILE A 22 -5.68 25.58 20.60
N GLY A 23 -4.80 24.58 20.69
CA GLY A 23 -3.48 24.67 20.09
C GLY A 23 -3.68 24.74 18.60
N TYR A 24 -3.48 25.91 18.01
CA TYR A 24 -3.35 26.00 16.56
C TYR A 24 -2.02 25.32 16.25
N ALA A 25 -2.03 24.23 15.48
CA ALA A 25 -0.80 23.76 14.84
C ALA A 25 -0.18 24.98 14.14
N ALA A 26 1.11 25.22 14.39
CA ALA A 26 1.79 26.27 13.65
C ALA A 26 1.61 25.96 12.16
N HIS A 27 1.32 26.98 11.34
CA HIS A 27 1.11 26.82 9.89
C HIS A 27 2.31 26.12 9.19
N ASP A 28 3.44 26.01 9.89
CA ASP A 28 4.70 25.38 9.49
C ASP A 28 4.74 23.84 9.66
N ASP A 29 3.70 23.24 10.26
CA ASP A 29 3.63 21.82 10.63
C ASP A 29 2.58 21.02 9.82
N ALA A 30 1.96 21.67 8.84
CA ALA A 30 0.81 21.14 8.12
C ALA A 30 1.15 20.50 6.78
N TYR A 31 0.27 19.61 6.33
CA TYR A 31 0.37 18.89 5.07
C TYR A 31 -0.85 19.14 4.18
N ILE A 32 -0.61 19.23 2.86
CA ILE A 32 -1.65 19.40 1.84
C ILE A 32 -1.76 18.10 1.06
N VAL A 33 -2.97 17.56 1.02
CA VAL A 33 -3.35 16.47 0.10
C VAL A 33 -3.86 17.10 -1.21
N THR A 34 -3.25 16.74 -2.33
CA THR A 34 -3.66 17.21 -3.66
C THR A 34 -4.10 16.03 -4.53
N PRO A 35 -5.42 15.81 -4.72
CA PRO A 35 -5.94 14.89 -5.70
C PRO A 35 -5.46 15.22 -7.12
N LEU A 36 -4.95 14.23 -7.85
CA LEU A 36 -4.50 14.40 -9.24
C LEU A 36 -5.46 13.74 -10.23
N VAL A 37 -5.82 12.47 -9.98
CA VAL A 37 -6.69 11.68 -10.86
C VAL A 37 -7.69 10.88 -10.03
N SER A 38 -8.95 10.81 -10.48
CA SER A 38 -9.95 9.94 -9.88
C SER A 38 -11.01 9.52 -10.91
N ASN A 39 -11.67 8.38 -10.72
CA ASN A 39 -12.88 8.05 -11.48
C ASN A 39 -14.16 8.71 -10.91
N LEU A 40 -14.08 9.35 -9.73
CA LEU A 40 -15.21 10.00 -9.08
C LEU A 40 -15.34 11.46 -9.54
N ALA A 41 -16.55 11.85 -9.98
CA ALA A 41 -16.83 13.20 -10.44
C ALA A 41 -16.56 14.25 -9.35
N GLY A 42 -15.69 15.21 -9.67
CA GLY A 42 -15.33 16.31 -8.76
C GLY A 42 -14.30 15.97 -7.68
N ALA A 43 -13.86 14.70 -7.58
CA ALA A 43 -12.86 14.30 -6.59
C ALA A 43 -11.43 14.70 -6.96
N ALA A 44 -11.15 14.87 -8.25
CA ALA A 44 -9.86 15.28 -8.79
C ALA A 44 -10.04 16.11 -10.08
N PRO A 45 -9.06 16.94 -10.47
CA PRO A 45 -9.16 17.75 -11.69
C PRO A 45 -9.14 16.91 -12.98
N LYS A 46 -8.54 15.70 -12.93
CA LYS A 46 -8.50 14.78 -14.07
C LYS A 46 -9.35 13.56 -13.75
N MET A 47 -10.24 13.21 -14.68
CA MET A 47 -11.11 12.04 -14.55
C MET A 47 -10.62 10.87 -15.39
N ASP A 48 -10.57 9.69 -14.81
CA ASP A 48 -10.28 8.45 -15.51
C ASP A 48 -11.18 7.31 -15.03
N GLY A 49 -12.09 6.85 -15.88
CA GLY A 49 -13.04 5.79 -15.53
C GLY A 49 -12.40 4.42 -15.25
N VAL A 50 -11.15 4.20 -15.66
CA VAL A 50 -10.42 2.94 -15.43
C VAL A 50 -9.79 2.89 -14.04
N LEU A 51 -9.44 4.05 -13.46
CA LEU A 51 -8.81 4.17 -12.14
C LEU A 51 -9.82 3.88 -11.03
N GLN A 52 -10.00 2.60 -10.70
CA GLN A 52 -10.93 2.11 -9.69
C GLN A 52 -10.18 1.18 -8.73
N ASN A 53 -10.33 1.41 -7.42
CA ASN A 53 -9.49 0.84 -6.38
C ASN A 53 -7.99 0.96 -6.70
N ALA A 54 -7.49 2.21 -6.73
CA ALA A 54 -6.10 2.48 -7.06
C ALA A 54 -5.20 1.94 -5.94
N TRP A 55 -4.44 0.88 -6.22
CA TRP A 55 -3.76 0.09 -5.20
C TRP A 55 -2.24 0.29 -5.21
N GLY A 56 -1.46 -0.60 -5.84
CA GLY A 56 0.00 -0.49 -5.90
C GLY A 56 0.49 0.61 -6.85
N ILE A 57 1.55 1.32 -6.47
CA ILE A 57 2.27 2.28 -7.33
C ILE A 57 3.70 1.79 -7.56
N ALA A 58 4.19 1.88 -8.80
CA ALA A 58 5.60 1.69 -9.12
C ALA A 58 6.03 2.57 -10.29
N PHE A 59 7.32 2.86 -10.37
CA PHE A 59 7.96 3.54 -11.49
C PHE A 59 9.46 3.26 -11.48
N SER A 60 10.10 3.36 -12.64
CA SER A 60 11.56 3.47 -12.66
C SER A 60 11.96 4.92 -12.41
N PRO A 61 13.05 5.17 -11.66
CA PRO A 61 13.61 6.51 -11.55
C PRO A 61 13.96 7.10 -12.93
N ALA A 62 14.04 8.43 -12.99
CA ALA A 62 14.51 9.19 -14.16
C ALA A 62 13.59 9.14 -15.40
N GLY A 63 12.27 9.24 -15.20
CA GLY A 63 11.34 9.66 -16.26
C GLY A 63 10.31 8.64 -16.75
N SER A 64 10.21 7.46 -16.11
CA SER A 64 9.05 6.58 -16.28
C SER A 64 7.80 7.23 -15.70
N PRO A 65 6.62 7.12 -16.33
CA PRO A 65 5.38 7.45 -15.63
C PRO A 65 5.20 6.57 -14.38
N PHE A 66 4.32 7.02 -13.50
CA PHE A 66 3.77 6.24 -12.40
C PHE A 66 2.81 5.21 -12.98
N TRP A 67 3.08 3.94 -12.70
CA TRP A 67 2.17 2.84 -12.95
C TRP A 67 1.32 2.67 -11.70
N ILE A 68 0.02 2.50 -11.89
CA ILE A 68 -0.95 2.32 -10.81
C ILE A 68 -1.78 1.09 -11.12
N ASN A 69 -1.83 0.14 -10.19
CA ASN A 69 -2.73 -1.00 -10.28
C ASN A 69 -4.17 -0.53 -10.00
N ASP A 70 -5.04 -0.73 -10.98
CA ASP A 70 -6.47 -0.49 -10.90
C ASP A 70 -7.14 -1.82 -10.55
N ASN A 71 -7.20 -2.12 -9.26
CA ASN A 71 -7.59 -3.44 -8.77
C ASN A 71 -8.97 -3.86 -9.32
N ALA A 72 -9.95 -2.96 -9.32
CA ALA A 72 -11.31 -3.31 -9.76
C ALA A 72 -11.46 -3.45 -11.28
N THR A 73 -10.50 -2.99 -12.09
CA THR A 73 -10.56 -3.07 -13.56
C THR A 73 -9.53 -4.01 -14.17
N GLY A 74 -8.72 -4.71 -13.37
CA GLY A 74 -7.70 -5.64 -13.87
C GLY A 74 -6.68 -4.97 -14.77
N CYS A 75 -6.29 -3.75 -14.41
CA CYS A 75 -5.44 -2.89 -15.23
C CYS A 75 -4.26 -2.34 -14.44
N ALA A 76 -3.22 -1.94 -15.16
CA ALA A 76 -2.29 -0.93 -14.72
C ALA A 76 -2.41 0.30 -15.64
N THR A 77 -2.92 1.41 -15.10
CA THR A 77 -2.92 2.72 -15.76
C THR A 77 -1.64 3.49 -15.45
N LEU A 78 -1.28 4.41 -16.35
CA LEU A 78 -0.02 5.15 -16.28
C LEU A 78 -0.29 6.65 -16.29
N TYR A 79 0.35 7.39 -15.38
CA TYR A 79 0.27 8.85 -15.28
C TYR A 79 1.65 9.47 -15.08
N ASP A 80 1.85 10.72 -15.49
CA ASP A 80 2.97 11.52 -14.96
C ASP A 80 2.67 12.03 -13.54
N GLY A 81 3.65 12.68 -12.92
CA GLY A 81 3.56 13.20 -11.56
C GLY A 81 2.57 14.36 -11.37
N GLU A 82 2.00 14.92 -12.45
CA GLU A 82 0.86 15.83 -12.39
C GLU A 82 -0.49 15.11 -12.65
N GLY A 83 -0.50 13.79 -12.87
CA GLY A 83 -1.69 13.00 -13.15
C GLY A 83 -2.11 12.97 -14.62
N THR A 84 -1.25 13.41 -15.55
CA THR A 84 -1.54 13.33 -16.99
C THR A 84 -1.47 11.89 -17.46
N LYS A 85 -2.57 11.39 -18.01
CA LYS A 85 -2.67 10.00 -18.48
C LYS A 85 -1.75 9.72 -19.66
N VAL A 86 -1.06 8.59 -19.60
CA VAL A 86 -0.29 8.00 -20.70
C VAL A 86 -1.17 7.00 -21.45
N THR A 87 -1.00 6.90 -22.77
CA THR A 87 -1.85 6.05 -23.62
C THR A 87 -1.76 4.57 -23.30
N LEU A 88 -0.58 4.07 -22.95
CA LEU A 88 -0.38 2.68 -22.58
C LEU A 88 -1.17 2.37 -21.29
N GLN A 89 -1.90 1.26 -21.34
CA GLN A 89 -2.51 0.59 -20.20
C GLN A 89 -2.14 -0.88 -20.32
N VAL A 90 -1.87 -1.56 -19.22
CA VAL A 90 -1.51 -2.98 -19.23
C VAL A 90 -2.60 -3.80 -18.55
N SER A 91 -3.18 -4.72 -19.30
CA SER A 91 -4.15 -5.67 -18.79
C SER A 91 -3.46 -6.78 -18.00
N ILE A 92 -3.95 -7.01 -16.79
CA ILE A 92 -3.44 -8.04 -15.89
C ILE A 92 -4.27 -9.33 -16.09
N PRO A 93 -3.62 -10.49 -16.32
CA PRO A 93 -4.32 -11.74 -16.57
C PRO A 93 -4.88 -12.38 -15.30
N LEU A 94 -6.04 -13.01 -15.48
CA LEU A 94 -6.61 -14.00 -14.56
C LEU A 94 -5.78 -15.29 -14.54
N PRO A 95 -5.93 -16.14 -13.51
CA PRO A 95 -5.38 -17.50 -13.48
C PRO A 95 -5.57 -18.25 -14.80
N GLY A 96 -4.55 -19.01 -15.20
CA GLY A 96 -4.49 -19.61 -16.54
C GLY A 96 -4.07 -18.64 -17.67
N ASN A 97 -3.59 -17.45 -17.32
CA ASN A 97 -3.05 -16.43 -18.22
C ASN A 97 -4.08 -15.88 -19.22
N VAL A 98 -5.31 -15.63 -18.74
CA VAL A 98 -6.45 -15.18 -19.55
C VAL A 98 -6.76 -13.72 -19.25
N ILE A 99 -6.86 -12.89 -20.29
CA ILE A 99 -7.33 -11.50 -20.13
C ILE A 99 -8.85 -11.45 -20.15
N SER A 100 -9.46 -10.90 -19.09
CA SER A 100 -10.91 -10.66 -19.05
C SER A 100 -11.33 -9.66 -20.14
N PRO A 101 -12.49 -9.85 -20.81
CA PRO A 101 -13.06 -8.85 -21.72
C PRO A 101 -13.35 -7.49 -21.06
N GLY A 102 -13.45 -7.47 -19.73
CA GLY A 102 -13.62 -6.26 -18.92
C GLY A 102 -12.32 -5.59 -18.48
N ALA A 103 -11.15 -6.18 -18.76
CA ALA A 103 -9.86 -5.64 -18.33
C ALA A 103 -9.60 -4.24 -18.94
N CYS A 104 -9.03 -3.34 -18.14
CA CYS A 104 -8.73 -1.95 -18.52
C CYS A 104 -9.95 -1.18 -19.07
N ARG A 105 -11.14 -1.48 -18.52
CA ARG A 105 -12.39 -0.76 -18.80
C ARG A 105 -13.02 -0.38 -17.48
N SER A 106 -13.73 0.74 -17.45
CA SER A 106 -14.50 1.15 -16.27
C SER A 106 -15.46 0.03 -15.87
N ALA A 107 -15.30 -0.50 -14.66
CA ALA A 107 -16.17 -1.52 -14.12
C ALA A 107 -17.41 -0.85 -13.52
N ASN A 108 -18.56 -1.47 -13.77
CA ASN A 108 -19.80 -1.12 -13.11
C ASN A 108 -20.07 -2.17 -12.04
N HIS A 109 -20.01 -1.79 -10.77
CA HIS A 109 -20.28 -2.70 -9.66
C HIS A 109 -21.68 -3.35 -9.78
N ASN A 110 -22.66 -2.62 -10.32
CA ASN A 110 -24.03 -3.13 -10.50
C ASN A 110 -24.19 -4.05 -11.71
N ASN A 111 -23.19 -4.12 -12.59
CA ASN A 111 -23.19 -4.98 -13.78
C ASN A 111 -21.75 -5.41 -14.10
N PRO A 112 -21.15 -6.27 -13.26
CA PRO A 112 -19.77 -6.66 -13.42
C PRO A 112 -19.57 -7.50 -14.69
N SER A 113 -18.36 -7.42 -15.26
CA SER A 113 -17.99 -8.30 -16.37
C SER A 113 -17.97 -9.77 -15.93
N ASN A 114 -18.16 -10.69 -16.86
CA ASN A 114 -18.06 -12.13 -16.61
C ASN A 114 -17.10 -12.79 -17.62
N PRO A 115 -15.95 -13.33 -17.19
CA PRO A 115 -15.44 -13.27 -15.81
C PRO A 115 -15.11 -11.83 -15.39
N ALA A 116 -15.14 -11.57 -14.08
CA ALA A 116 -14.65 -10.30 -13.53
C ALA A 116 -13.17 -10.09 -13.95
N PRO A 117 -12.71 -8.84 -14.08
CA PRO A 117 -11.28 -8.58 -14.28
C PRO A 117 -10.44 -9.16 -13.15
N ALA A 118 -9.14 -9.39 -13.40
CA ALA A 118 -8.20 -9.74 -12.34
C ALA A 118 -8.12 -8.60 -11.31
N ALA A 119 -7.70 -8.91 -10.09
CA ALA A 119 -7.59 -7.97 -8.97
C ALA A 119 -6.12 -7.67 -8.63
N PRO A 120 -5.41 -6.81 -9.40
CA PRO A 120 -4.01 -6.48 -9.15
C PRO A 120 -3.83 -5.64 -7.88
N THR A 121 -2.75 -5.90 -7.13
CA THR A 121 -2.48 -5.29 -5.82
C THR A 121 -1.09 -4.67 -5.78
N GLY A 122 -0.10 -5.38 -5.25
CA GLY A 122 1.31 -4.99 -5.22
C GLY A 122 1.94 -4.95 -6.61
N MET A 123 2.89 -4.05 -6.78
CA MET A 123 3.67 -3.88 -8.01
C MET A 123 5.08 -3.43 -7.68
N VAL A 124 6.05 -3.92 -8.44
CA VAL A 124 7.45 -3.47 -8.37
C VAL A 124 7.98 -3.14 -9.75
N TRP A 125 8.81 -2.09 -9.83
CA TRP A 125 9.71 -1.90 -10.95
C TRP A 125 10.91 -2.83 -10.79
N ASN A 126 11.20 -3.61 -11.83
CA ASN A 126 12.35 -4.52 -11.83
C ASN A 126 13.53 -3.88 -12.55
N ALA A 127 14.56 -3.53 -11.78
CA ALA A 127 15.82 -2.99 -12.29
C ALA A 127 16.78 -4.06 -12.86
N SER A 128 16.44 -5.34 -12.71
CA SER A 128 17.33 -6.47 -12.99
C SER A 128 17.00 -7.18 -14.29
N ALA A 129 18.01 -7.80 -14.90
CA ALA A 129 17.84 -8.65 -16.05
C ALA A 129 17.35 -10.07 -15.71
N ALA A 130 17.24 -10.43 -14.42
CA ALA A 130 17.09 -11.82 -14.00
C ALA A 130 15.62 -12.31 -13.92
N PHE A 131 14.67 -11.40 -13.67
CA PHE A 131 13.25 -11.71 -13.82
C PHE A 131 12.85 -11.50 -15.29
N LEU A 132 12.44 -12.56 -15.96
CA LEU A 132 12.10 -12.56 -17.38
C LEU A 132 10.58 -12.64 -17.57
N VAL A 133 10.05 -12.03 -18.63
CA VAL A 133 8.66 -12.29 -19.01
C VAL A 133 8.55 -13.76 -19.46
N PRO A 134 7.67 -14.57 -18.84
CA PRO A 134 7.55 -16.00 -19.13
C PRO A 134 7.31 -16.30 -20.61
N GLY A 135 7.96 -17.35 -21.11
CA GLY A 135 7.92 -17.72 -22.53
C GLY A 135 8.75 -16.81 -23.45
N THR A 136 9.53 -15.88 -22.90
CA THR A 136 10.41 -14.98 -23.64
C THR A 136 11.80 -14.91 -23.00
N THR A 137 12.72 -14.16 -23.63
CA THR A 137 14.02 -13.79 -23.05
C THR A 137 14.07 -12.31 -22.65
N ILE A 138 12.93 -11.63 -22.61
CA ILE A 138 12.84 -10.19 -22.33
C ILE A 138 12.80 -10.01 -20.81
N PRO A 139 13.71 -9.23 -20.20
CA PRO A 139 13.59 -8.86 -18.79
C PRO A 139 12.27 -8.16 -18.51
N ALA A 140 11.58 -8.59 -17.46
CA ALA A 140 10.39 -7.92 -16.97
C ALA A 140 10.75 -6.50 -16.54
N ALA A 141 10.02 -5.49 -17.02
CA ALA A 141 10.15 -4.12 -16.53
C ALA A 141 9.34 -3.92 -15.25
N PHE A 142 8.15 -4.53 -15.20
CA PHE A 142 7.24 -4.47 -14.05
C PHE A 142 6.73 -5.86 -13.71
N ILE A 143 6.53 -6.10 -12.41
CA ILE A 143 6.00 -7.34 -11.86
C ILE A 143 4.81 -7.00 -10.97
N PHE A 144 3.74 -7.75 -11.10
CA PHE A 144 2.45 -7.50 -10.46
C PHE A 144 2.02 -8.71 -9.66
N SER A 145 1.37 -8.49 -8.53
CA SER A 145 0.63 -9.51 -7.79
C SER A 145 -0.87 -9.29 -7.86
N THR A 146 -1.65 -10.33 -7.61
CA THR A 146 -3.12 -10.25 -7.57
C THR A 146 -3.71 -10.95 -6.35
N GLU A 147 -4.92 -10.55 -5.98
CA GLU A 147 -5.75 -11.27 -5.01
C GLU A 147 -6.25 -12.62 -5.55
N ASP A 148 -6.15 -12.82 -6.87
CA ASP A 148 -6.40 -14.08 -7.57
C ASP A 148 -5.28 -15.11 -7.35
N GLY A 149 -4.22 -14.75 -6.62
CA GLY A 149 -3.12 -15.65 -6.28
C GLY A 149 -2.10 -15.81 -7.40
N THR A 150 -1.95 -14.81 -8.28
CA THR A 150 -1.01 -14.84 -9.40
C THR A 150 0.08 -13.78 -9.25
N ILE A 151 1.26 -14.08 -9.82
CA ILE A 151 2.32 -13.12 -10.10
C ILE A 151 2.48 -13.03 -11.61
N SER A 152 2.43 -11.83 -12.17
CA SER A 152 2.58 -11.59 -13.61
C SER A 152 3.70 -10.61 -13.91
N ALA A 153 4.22 -10.65 -15.13
CA ALA A 153 5.35 -9.87 -15.59
C ALA A 153 5.01 -9.16 -16.90
N TRP A 154 5.49 -7.93 -17.06
CA TRP A 154 5.33 -7.16 -18.29
C TRP A 154 6.64 -6.48 -18.70
N ALA A 155 6.85 -6.34 -20.01
CA ALA A 155 7.90 -5.52 -20.59
C ALA A 155 7.46 -4.94 -21.93
N GLY A 156 8.14 -3.89 -22.40
CA GLY A 156 7.99 -3.42 -23.77
C GLY A 156 8.49 -4.47 -24.78
N GLY A 157 7.86 -4.53 -25.95
CA GLY A 157 8.22 -5.48 -27.02
C GLY A 157 7.46 -6.80 -27.00
N LEU A 158 6.50 -6.98 -26.07
CA LEU A 158 5.57 -8.10 -26.10
C LEU A 158 4.55 -7.98 -27.23
N ASN A 159 3.98 -9.12 -27.62
CA ASN A 159 2.87 -9.18 -28.56
C ASN A 159 1.76 -10.10 -27.99
N PRO A 160 0.62 -9.55 -27.57
CA PRO A 160 0.25 -8.13 -27.59
C PRO A 160 1.03 -7.29 -26.58
N ALA A 161 1.31 -6.02 -26.93
CA ALA A 161 2.18 -5.14 -26.15
C ALA A 161 1.57 -4.65 -24.82
N ASN A 162 0.25 -4.77 -24.68
CA ASN A 162 -0.53 -4.27 -23.55
C ASN A 162 -0.99 -5.37 -22.58
N ASN A 163 -0.46 -6.60 -22.67
CA ASN A 163 -0.83 -7.68 -21.75
C ASN A 163 0.39 -8.09 -20.93
N ALA A 164 0.22 -8.17 -19.61
CA ALA A 164 1.17 -8.89 -18.76
C ALA A 164 1.02 -10.40 -18.96
N VAL A 165 2.02 -11.17 -18.54
CA VAL A 165 2.07 -12.63 -18.67
C VAL A 165 2.29 -13.26 -17.30
N ILE A 166 1.48 -14.26 -16.93
CA ILE A 166 1.62 -14.97 -15.66
C ILE A 166 2.95 -15.71 -15.57
N ALA A 167 3.67 -15.45 -14.48
CA ALA A 167 4.91 -16.13 -14.10
C ALA A 167 4.70 -17.14 -12.96
N VAL A 168 3.75 -16.88 -12.06
CA VAL A 168 3.37 -17.79 -10.97
C VAL A 168 1.84 -17.82 -10.87
N ASP A 169 1.27 -19.02 -10.77
CA ASP A 169 -0.16 -19.23 -10.54
C ASP A 169 -0.35 -20.12 -9.30
N ASN A 170 -0.65 -19.48 -8.17
CA ASN A 170 -0.97 -20.11 -6.89
C ASN A 170 -2.46 -19.95 -6.54
N SER A 171 -3.31 -19.66 -7.53
CA SER A 171 -4.77 -19.48 -7.38
C SER A 171 -5.50 -20.71 -6.81
N SER A 172 -4.86 -21.88 -6.90
CA SER A 172 -5.38 -23.16 -6.39
C SER A 172 -4.40 -23.84 -5.41
N THR A 173 -3.46 -23.08 -4.84
CA THR A 173 -2.46 -23.59 -3.89
C THR A 173 -2.79 -23.08 -2.48
N PRO A 174 -3.03 -23.96 -1.48
CA PRO A 174 -2.81 -25.42 -1.52
C PRO A 174 -3.95 -26.24 -2.13
N SER A 175 -5.15 -25.66 -2.27
CA SER A 175 -6.27 -26.28 -3.01
C SER A 175 -7.20 -25.24 -3.61
N ALA A 176 -8.04 -25.65 -4.56
CA ALA A 176 -9.02 -24.78 -5.21
C ALA A 176 -9.93 -24.08 -4.17
N GLY A 177 -10.19 -22.78 -4.38
CA GLY A 177 -11.00 -21.94 -3.49
C GLY A 177 -10.29 -21.42 -2.24
N VAL A 178 -9.05 -21.87 -1.98
CA VAL A 178 -8.19 -21.39 -0.88
C VAL A 178 -6.78 -21.03 -1.37
N GLY A 179 -6.70 -20.59 -2.62
CA GLY A 179 -5.46 -20.10 -3.25
C GLY A 179 -4.85 -18.89 -2.54
N ALA A 180 -3.63 -18.55 -2.93
CA ALA A 180 -2.93 -17.37 -2.45
C ALA A 180 -3.77 -16.09 -2.64
N VAL A 181 -3.61 -15.12 -1.73
CA VAL A 181 -4.16 -13.77 -1.87
C VAL A 181 -2.99 -12.82 -1.65
N TYR A 182 -2.40 -12.35 -2.75
CA TYR A 182 -1.22 -11.48 -2.65
C TYR A 182 -1.63 -10.03 -2.51
N LYS A 183 -1.02 -9.30 -1.57
CA LYS A 183 -1.36 -7.89 -1.29
C LYS A 183 -0.21 -6.93 -1.65
N GLY A 184 1.02 -7.20 -1.22
CA GLY A 184 2.19 -6.35 -1.42
C GLY A 184 3.35 -7.10 -2.06
N LEU A 185 4.21 -6.37 -2.78
CA LEU A 185 5.43 -6.88 -3.41
C LEU A 185 6.63 -6.03 -3.04
N ALA A 186 7.77 -6.67 -2.79
CA ALA A 186 9.06 -6.01 -2.66
C ALA A 186 10.16 -6.80 -3.36
N LEU A 187 11.18 -6.10 -3.86
CA LEU A 187 12.42 -6.71 -4.32
C LEU A 187 13.50 -6.55 -3.25
N GLY A 188 14.37 -7.53 -3.13
CA GLY A 188 15.54 -7.46 -2.27
C GLY A 188 16.68 -8.32 -2.80
N VAL A 189 17.85 -8.12 -2.22
CA VAL A 189 19.08 -8.84 -2.57
C VAL A 189 19.71 -9.37 -1.30
N ASN A 190 20.21 -10.60 -1.35
CA ASN A 190 21.09 -11.17 -0.33
C ASN A 190 22.29 -11.84 -1.04
N VAL A 191 23.09 -12.59 -0.28
CA VAL A 191 24.26 -13.31 -0.81
C VAL A 191 23.92 -14.39 -1.85
N LYS A 192 22.67 -14.87 -1.88
CA LYS A 192 22.15 -15.88 -2.83
C LYS A 192 21.60 -15.24 -4.12
N GLY A 193 21.52 -13.92 -4.21
CA GLY A 193 21.09 -13.18 -5.39
C GLY A 193 19.89 -12.29 -5.12
N GLN A 194 19.07 -12.08 -6.15
CA GLN A 194 17.88 -11.22 -6.06
C GLN A 194 16.62 -12.06 -5.82
N PHE A 195 15.71 -11.50 -5.03
CA PHE A 195 14.48 -12.13 -4.61
C PHE A 195 13.30 -11.18 -4.79
N LEU A 196 12.15 -11.77 -5.07
CA LEU A 196 10.84 -11.15 -5.04
C LEU A 196 10.09 -11.70 -3.83
N PHE A 197 9.61 -10.81 -2.97
CA PHE A 197 8.85 -11.13 -1.78
C PHE A 197 7.41 -10.71 -1.99
N ALA A 198 6.47 -11.63 -1.74
CA ALA A 198 5.05 -11.39 -1.88
C ALA A 198 4.33 -11.67 -0.56
N THR A 199 3.59 -10.70 -0.05
CA THR A 199 2.75 -10.92 1.14
C THR A 199 1.53 -11.76 0.74
N ASN A 200 1.50 -13.02 1.17
CA ASN A 200 0.37 -13.91 0.97
C ASN A 200 -0.55 -13.84 2.18
N PHE A 201 -1.52 -12.93 2.09
CA PHE A 201 -2.41 -12.61 3.21
C PHE A 201 -3.16 -13.85 3.67
N ARG A 202 -3.75 -14.63 2.75
CA ARG A 202 -4.56 -15.81 3.12
C ARG A 202 -3.78 -16.84 3.93
N SER A 203 -2.54 -17.12 3.55
CA SER A 203 -1.71 -18.11 4.23
C SER A 203 -1.01 -17.55 5.49
N GLY A 204 -0.98 -16.23 5.66
CA GLY A 204 -0.27 -15.57 6.75
C GLY A 204 1.26 -15.63 6.59
N ARG A 205 1.75 -15.70 5.35
CA ARG A 205 3.19 -15.87 5.05
C ARG A 205 3.68 -14.87 4.02
N ILE A 206 4.99 -14.72 3.94
CA ILE A 206 5.66 -14.11 2.79
C ILE A 206 6.13 -15.24 1.88
N ASP A 207 5.56 -15.29 0.68
CA ASP A 207 6.03 -16.20 -0.35
C ASP A 207 7.24 -15.56 -1.04
N VAL A 208 8.30 -16.35 -1.22
CA VAL A 208 9.58 -15.86 -1.74
C VAL A 208 9.87 -16.52 -3.07
N PHE A 209 10.24 -15.71 -4.05
CA PHE A 209 10.66 -16.17 -5.37
C PHE A 209 12.08 -15.70 -5.64
N GLY A 210 12.92 -16.58 -6.17
CA GLY A 210 14.34 -16.28 -6.37
C GLY A 210 15.07 -17.35 -7.18
N PRO A 211 16.42 -17.33 -7.19
CA PRO A 211 17.21 -18.18 -8.07
C PRO A 211 17.17 -19.64 -7.65
N SER A 212 16.37 -20.42 -8.37
CA SER A 212 16.72 -21.78 -8.76
C SER A 212 16.59 -21.86 -10.28
N GLY A 213 17.62 -22.33 -10.98
CA GLY A 213 17.83 -22.09 -12.42
C GLY A 213 16.84 -22.75 -13.40
N GLY A 214 15.64 -22.19 -13.54
CA GLY A 214 14.63 -22.58 -14.52
C GLY A 214 14.53 -21.65 -15.74
N SER A 215 13.81 -22.08 -16.77
CA SER A 215 13.60 -21.35 -18.04
C SER A 215 12.72 -20.09 -17.93
N ASN A 216 12.07 -19.86 -16.78
CA ASN A 216 11.18 -18.72 -16.56
C ASN A 216 11.86 -17.56 -15.81
N GLY A 217 13.16 -17.63 -15.54
CA GLY A 217 13.86 -16.65 -14.70
C GLY A 217 13.61 -16.87 -13.19
N LEU A 218 13.76 -15.81 -12.39
CA LEU A 218 13.76 -15.87 -10.91
C LEU A 218 12.37 -16.04 -10.24
N TYR A 219 11.39 -16.64 -10.89
CA TYR A 219 10.03 -16.85 -10.33
C TYR A 219 9.84 -18.19 -9.62
N MET A 220 10.90 -18.95 -9.40
CA MET A 220 10.79 -20.21 -8.67
C MET A 220 10.66 -19.95 -7.18
N ALA A 221 9.76 -20.69 -6.52
CA ALA A 221 9.61 -20.63 -5.08
C ALA A 221 10.95 -20.94 -4.40
N ALA A 222 11.34 -20.07 -3.47
CA ALA A 222 12.57 -20.15 -2.72
C ALA A 222 12.27 -20.17 -1.22
N THR A 223 13.21 -20.71 -0.46
CA THR A 223 13.18 -20.65 1.00
C THR A 223 14.27 -19.71 1.49
N THR A 224 13.95 -18.92 2.51
CA THR A 224 14.93 -18.09 3.22
C THR A 224 15.24 -18.71 4.58
N ASP A 225 16.37 -18.32 5.17
CA ASP A 225 16.87 -18.99 6.37
C ASP A 225 16.07 -18.57 7.62
N GLY A 226 15.60 -17.31 7.68
CA GLY A 226 14.80 -16.80 8.79
C GLY A 226 13.28 -17.00 8.64
N GLY A 227 12.78 -17.27 7.43
CA GLY A 227 11.40 -17.68 7.19
C GLY A 227 10.30 -16.64 7.45
N PHE A 228 10.67 -15.38 7.76
CA PHE A 228 9.73 -14.27 8.01
C PHE A 228 8.73 -14.52 9.15
N ILE A 229 9.24 -15.02 10.28
CA ILE A 229 8.41 -15.41 11.42
C ILE A 229 8.64 -14.48 12.61
N ASP A 230 7.53 -13.97 13.17
CA ASP A 230 7.48 -13.44 14.52
C ASP A 230 6.42 -14.18 15.35
N HIS A 231 6.86 -14.97 16.33
CA HIS A 231 5.98 -15.73 17.22
C HIS A 231 5.18 -14.86 18.21
N HIS A 232 5.48 -13.57 18.30
CA HIS A 232 4.78 -12.62 19.18
C HIS A 232 3.67 -11.85 18.46
N ILE A 233 3.50 -12.01 17.14
CA ILE A 233 2.27 -11.58 16.47
C ILE A 233 1.17 -12.60 16.81
N PRO A 234 0.02 -12.17 17.37
CA PRO A 234 -1.09 -13.07 17.64
C PRO A 234 -1.60 -13.76 16.38
N ALA A 235 -2.14 -14.98 16.53
CA ALA A 235 -2.84 -15.65 15.44
C ALA A 235 -3.99 -14.78 14.90
N GLY A 236 -4.25 -14.89 13.60
CA GLY A 236 -5.27 -14.07 12.91
C GLY A 236 -4.75 -12.73 12.39
N TYR A 237 -3.43 -12.50 12.38
CA TYR A 237 -2.79 -11.41 11.67
C TYR A 237 -1.88 -11.97 10.56
N ALA A 238 -1.83 -11.28 9.43
CA ALA A 238 -1.05 -11.70 8.26
C ALA A 238 -0.29 -10.53 7.62
N PRO A 239 0.84 -10.79 6.93
CA PRO A 239 1.54 -9.79 6.14
C PRO A 239 0.60 -9.12 5.14
N PHE A 240 0.52 -7.79 5.16
CA PHE A 240 -0.40 -7.00 4.35
C PHE A 240 0.38 -6.16 3.33
N GLY A 241 1.17 -5.20 3.79
CA GLY A 241 2.13 -4.44 2.97
C GLY A 241 3.58 -4.89 3.21
N ILE A 242 4.45 -4.60 2.25
CA ILE A 242 5.90 -4.82 2.35
C ILE A 242 6.66 -3.76 1.55
N ALA A 243 7.74 -3.23 2.12
CA ALA A 243 8.66 -2.34 1.41
C ALA A 243 10.10 -2.64 1.79
N ASN A 244 11.02 -2.43 0.84
CA ASN A 244 12.45 -2.43 1.12
C ASN A 244 12.89 -1.00 1.41
N ILE A 245 13.29 -0.72 2.64
CA ILE A 245 13.73 0.60 3.10
C ILE A 245 15.14 0.45 3.66
N ASP A 246 16.09 1.14 3.04
CA ASP A 246 17.51 1.13 3.42
C ASP A 246 18.16 -0.27 3.46
N GLY A 247 17.61 -1.24 2.73
CA GLY A 247 18.10 -2.62 2.64
C GLY A 247 17.32 -3.63 3.48
N ASP A 248 16.50 -3.15 4.42
CA ASP A 248 15.67 -4.00 5.28
C ASP A 248 14.23 -4.07 4.76
N LEU A 249 13.59 -5.22 4.98
CA LEU A 249 12.20 -5.45 4.61
C LEU A 249 11.28 -5.08 5.77
N PHE A 250 10.57 -3.96 5.62
CA PHE A 250 9.52 -3.57 6.52
C PHE A 250 8.22 -4.23 6.08
N VAL A 251 7.60 -4.99 6.98
CA VAL A 251 6.39 -5.75 6.71
C VAL A 251 5.31 -5.27 7.65
N THR A 252 4.21 -4.78 7.09
CA THR A 252 3.02 -4.44 7.87
C THR A 252 2.13 -5.67 8.00
N TYR A 253 1.46 -5.83 9.13
CA TYR A 253 0.54 -6.94 9.38
C TYR A 253 -0.83 -6.38 9.74
N ALA A 254 -1.88 -6.93 9.13
CA ALA A 254 -3.27 -6.58 9.41
C ALA A 254 -4.03 -7.80 9.95
N GLN A 255 -5.08 -7.54 10.72
CA GLN A 255 -5.96 -8.60 11.21
C GLN A 255 -6.77 -9.17 10.05
N GLN A 256 -6.94 -10.49 9.99
CA GLN A 256 -7.68 -11.17 8.95
C GLN A 256 -9.16 -11.32 9.29
N ASP A 257 -10.01 -11.28 8.26
CA ASP A 257 -11.38 -11.73 8.34
C ASP A 257 -11.46 -13.27 8.44
N LYS A 258 -12.67 -13.83 8.53
CA LYS A 258 -12.83 -15.29 8.68
C LYS A 258 -12.43 -16.07 7.43
N GLN A 259 -12.50 -15.43 6.27
CA GLN A 259 -12.14 -16.00 4.97
C GLN A 259 -10.64 -15.88 4.71
N HIS A 260 -9.93 -15.11 5.52
CA HIS A 260 -8.53 -14.76 5.34
C HIS A 260 -8.28 -14.05 4.00
N HIS A 261 -9.30 -13.40 3.43
CA HIS A 261 -9.19 -12.68 2.15
C HIS A 261 -8.95 -11.19 2.39
N ASP A 262 -9.68 -10.62 3.35
CA ASP A 262 -9.72 -9.19 3.62
C ASP A 262 -9.32 -8.90 5.06
N ASP A 263 -8.88 -7.68 5.29
CA ASP A 263 -8.54 -7.24 6.63
C ASP A 263 -9.79 -6.93 7.46
N VAL A 264 -9.62 -6.94 8.78
CA VAL A 264 -10.61 -6.40 9.72
C VAL A 264 -10.05 -5.10 10.26
N ALA A 265 -10.42 -3.99 9.60
CA ALA A 265 -10.08 -2.64 10.06
C ALA A 265 -10.53 -2.39 11.52
N GLY A 266 -9.72 -1.63 12.24
CA GLY A 266 -9.96 -1.22 13.62
C GLY A 266 -8.70 -0.63 14.26
N THR A 267 -8.88 0.32 15.18
CA THR A 267 -7.76 0.88 15.95
C THR A 267 -7.02 -0.22 16.71
N GLY A 268 -5.70 -0.27 16.54
CA GLY A 268 -4.84 -1.28 17.16
C GLY A 268 -4.84 -2.62 16.42
N HIS A 269 -5.50 -2.73 15.27
CA HIS A 269 -5.46 -3.90 14.38
C HIS A 269 -4.29 -3.80 13.41
N GLY A 270 -3.08 -3.71 13.95
CA GLY A 270 -1.89 -3.76 13.11
C GLY A 270 -0.59 -3.95 13.87
N PHE A 271 0.41 -4.43 13.16
CA PHE A 271 1.80 -4.53 13.59
C PHE A 271 2.71 -4.17 12.41
N VAL A 272 3.96 -3.86 12.72
CA VAL A 272 5.02 -3.72 11.71
C VAL A 272 6.27 -4.39 12.24
N ASP A 273 6.85 -5.30 11.45
CA ASP A 273 8.13 -5.95 11.73
C ASP A 273 9.17 -5.52 10.68
N VAL A 274 10.44 -5.57 11.07
CA VAL A 274 11.58 -5.39 10.17
C VAL A 274 12.36 -6.70 10.07
N PHE A 275 12.58 -7.15 8.85
CA PHE A 275 13.37 -8.35 8.53
C PHE A 275 14.56 -8.00 7.65
N ASP A 276 15.62 -8.80 7.70
CA ASP A 276 16.60 -8.81 6.61
C ASP A 276 16.04 -9.51 5.36
N THR A 277 16.79 -9.48 4.25
CA THR A 277 16.41 -10.14 2.99
C THR A 277 16.55 -11.66 3.02
N ASP A 278 17.15 -12.23 4.09
CA ASP A 278 17.14 -13.67 4.40
C ASP A 278 15.98 -14.04 5.35
N GLY A 279 15.06 -13.10 5.63
CA GLY A 279 13.85 -13.30 6.40
C GLY A 279 14.05 -13.45 7.91
N HIS A 280 15.22 -13.09 8.45
CA HIS A 280 15.41 -13.04 9.90
C HIS A 280 14.76 -11.80 10.48
N LEU A 281 13.96 -11.99 11.54
CA LEU A 281 13.37 -10.87 12.26
C LEU A 281 14.48 -10.05 12.92
N LEU A 282 14.65 -8.80 12.50
CA LEU A 282 15.58 -7.85 13.10
C LEU A 282 14.94 -7.24 14.36
N ARG A 283 13.67 -6.83 14.25
CA ARG A 283 12.88 -6.32 15.37
C ARG A 283 11.39 -6.15 15.02
N ARG A 284 10.57 -6.09 16.05
CA ARG A 284 9.24 -5.46 16.01
C ARG A 284 9.42 -3.94 15.89
N PHE A 285 8.94 -3.35 14.79
CA PHE A 285 8.97 -1.89 14.57
C PHE A 285 7.88 -1.19 15.38
N ALA A 286 6.63 -1.61 15.20
CA ALA A 286 5.47 -0.98 15.86
C ALA A 286 4.39 -2.01 16.16
N SER A 287 3.62 -1.77 17.22
CA SER A 287 2.55 -2.69 17.66
C SER A 287 1.30 -1.93 18.04
N ARG A 288 0.18 -2.28 17.40
CA ARG A 288 -1.16 -1.80 17.76
C ARG A 288 -1.20 -0.26 17.79
N GLY A 289 -1.85 0.32 18.80
CA GLY A 289 -1.96 1.76 18.96
C GLY A 289 -2.76 2.37 17.82
N THR A 290 -2.14 3.30 17.11
CA THR A 290 -2.76 3.98 15.96
C THR A 290 -2.75 3.15 14.68
N LEU A 291 -2.11 1.97 14.65
CA LEU A 291 -2.14 1.10 13.47
C LEU A 291 -3.54 0.51 13.27
N ASN A 292 -4.06 0.66 12.05
CA ASN A 292 -5.41 0.27 11.65
C ASN A 292 -5.37 -0.27 10.22
N SER A 293 -5.17 -1.59 10.09
CA SER A 293 -4.85 -2.24 8.80
C SER A 293 -3.74 -1.51 8.04
N PRO A 294 -2.54 -1.38 8.64
CA PRO A 294 -1.44 -0.63 8.02
C PRO A 294 -0.99 -1.31 6.73
N TRP A 295 -0.87 -0.57 5.63
CA TRP A 295 -0.45 -1.11 4.33
C TRP A 295 0.76 -0.37 3.77
N GLY A 296 0.59 0.90 3.40
CA GLY A 296 1.64 1.69 2.77
C GLY A 296 2.70 2.10 3.78
N ILE A 297 3.97 1.85 3.47
CA ILE A 297 5.09 2.30 4.29
C ILE A 297 6.20 2.88 3.40
N THR A 298 6.68 4.07 3.75
CA THR A 298 7.80 4.73 3.06
C THR A 298 8.59 5.58 4.03
N ARG A 299 9.88 5.77 3.74
CA ARG A 299 10.64 6.86 4.34
C ARG A 299 10.28 8.17 3.64
N ALA A 300 9.99 9.21 4.41
CA ALA A 300 9.85 10.57 3.91
C ALA A 300 11.20 11.10 3.42
N SER A 301 11.21 12.00 2.45
CA SER A 301 12.47 12.63 2.03
C SER A 301 13.03 13.53 3.14
N PHE A 302 14.25 14.00 2.98
CA PHE A 302 14.84 14.96 3.91
C PHE A 302 14.32 16.41 3.73
N ASP A 303 13.37 16.63 2.81
CA ASP A 303 12.67 17.89 2.57
C ASP A 303 11.14 17.72 2.69
N PHE A 304 10.70 17.02 3.74
CA PHE A 304 9.29 16.71 4.01
C PHE A 304 8.74 17.47 5.25
N GLY A 305 9.23 18.70 5.46
CA GLY A 305 8.83 19.55 6.58
C GLY A 305 9.31 19.00 7.93
N ARG A 306 8.49 19.14 8.98
CA ARG A 306 8.83 18.70 10.35
C ARG A 306 9.16 17.20 10.46
N PHE A 307 8.68 16.39 9.52
CA PHE A 307 8.88 14.94 9.50
C PHE A 307 9.87 14.47 8.44
N SER A 308 10.79 15.35 8.02
CA SER A 308 11.90 14.98 7.14
C SER A 308 12.65 13.73 7.63
N GLY A 309 12.81 12.75 6.73
CA GLY A 309 13.52 11.50 6.98
C GLY A 309 12.77 10.47 7.84
N LYS A 310 11.57 10.77 8.36
CA LYS A 310 10.80 9.85 9.21
C LYS A 310 10.11 8.74 8.42
N ILE A 311 9.71 7.68 9.11
CA ILE A 311 8.94 6.59 8.52
C ILE A 311 7.46 6.94 8.57
N LEU A 312 6.80 6.92 7.40
CA LEU A 312 5.37 7.14 7.24
C LEU A 312 4.69 5.79 7.05
N ILE A 313 3.65 5.52 7.84
CA ILE A 313 2.80 4.33 7.70
C ILE A 313 1.35 4.77 7.50
N GLY A 314 0.81 4.48 6.32
CA GLY A 314 -0.58 4.68 5.96
C GLY A 314 -1.47 3.55 6.44
N ASN A 315 -2.55 3.91 7.12
CA ASN A 315 -3.62 3.00 7.50
C ASN A 315 -4.67 2.91 6.40
N PHE A 316 -4.93 1.71 5.90
CA PHE A 316 -6.08 1.50 5.00
C PHE A 316 -7.40 1.75 5.74
N GLY A 317 -7.52 1.28 6.99
CA GLY A 317 -8.80 1.23 7.69
C GLY A 317 -9.37 2.59 8.15
N ASP A 318 -8.54 3.62 8.31
CA ASP A 318 -9.02 4.99 8.64
C ASP A 318 -8.40 6.09 7.78
N GLY A 319 -7.55 5.73 6.82
CA GLY A 319 -6.90 6.66 5.91
C GLY A 319 -5.83 7.54 6.53
N ARG A 320 -5.53 7.39 7.83
CA ARG A 320 -4.56 8.24 8.52
C ARG A 320 -3.13 7.80 8.24
N ILE A 321 -2.21 8.75 8.36
CA ILE A 321 -0.79 8.52 8.13
C ILE A 321 -0.04 8.75 9.43
N ASN A 322 0.45 7.66 10.00
CA ASN A 322 1.25 7.66 11.22
C ASN A 322 2.72 7.97 10.89
N VAL A 323 3.37 8.74 11.75
CA VAL A 323 4.77 9.13 11.62
C VAL A 323 5.59 8.50 12.74
N PHE A 324 6.62 7.76 12.39
CA PHE A 324 7.49 7.06 13.31
C PHE A 324 8.94 7.49 13.18
N ASP A 325 9.66 7.46 14.29
CA ASP A 325 11.12 7.53 14.27
C ASP A 325 11.73 6.20 13.80
N ASP A 326 13.03 6.20 13.49
CA ASP A 326 13.75 5.03 13.00
C ASP A 326 13.69 3.85 13.98
N ASP A 327 13.57 4.11 15.28
CA ASP A 327 13.46 3.07 16.30
C ASP A 327 12.05 2.48 16.43
N GLY A 328 11.06 3.00 15.70
CA GLY A 328 9.66 2.57 15.76
C GLY A 328 8.81 3.31 16.78
N THR A 329 9.33 4.35 17.42
CA THR A 329 8.55 5.23 18.30
C THR A 329 7.58 6.07 17.48
N LEU A 330 6.29 6.01 17.80
CA LEU A 330 5.28 6.90 17.20
C LEU A 330 5.55 8.34 17.62
N ILE A 331 5.73 9.23 16.64
CA ILE A 331 5.93 10.67 16.85
C ILE A 331 4.58 11.39 16.81
N ASP A 332 3.84 11.21 15.73
CA ASP A 332 2.58 11.92 15.48
C ASP A 332 1.78 11.28 14.31
N GLN A 333 0.69 11.90 13.89
CA GLN A 333 0.06 11.69 12.59
C GLN A 333 0.27 12.93 11.70
N LEU A 334 0.18 12.78 10.37
CA LEU A 334 0.16 13.96 9.49
C LEU A 334 -1.11 14.76 9.76
N GLU A 335 -0.99 16.09 9.83
CA GLU A 335 -2.09 17.01 10.11
C GLU A 335 -2.26 18.05 9.00
N ASP A 336 -3.48 18.53 8.81
CA ASP A 336 -3.79 19.66 7.93
C ASP A 336 -3.47 21.01 8.59
N ALA A 337 -3.69 22.11 7.87
CA ALA A 337 -3.44 23.47 8.37
C ALA A 337 -4.33 23.88 9.56
N TYR A 338 -5.32 23.06 9.91
CA TYR A 338 -6.23 23.27 11.03
C TYR A 338 -5.92 22.35 12.22
N GLY A 339 -4.88 21.51 12.13
CA GLY A 339 -4.51 20.53 13.15
C GLY A 339 -5.41 19.29 13.14
N ASN A 340 -6.18 19.04 12.08
CA ASN A 340 -6.91 17.77 11.95
C ASN A 340 -5.99 16.72 11.34
N PRO A 341 -6.05 15.46 11.79
CA PRO A 341 -5.36 14.37 11.11
C PRO A 341 -5.75 14.29 9.63
N VAL A 342 -4.77 14.26 8.75
CA VAL A 342 -4.96 13.93 7.34
C VAL A 342 -5.54 12.52 7.27
N ALA A 343 -6.67 12.39 6.56
CA ALA A 343 -7.33 11.11 6.32
C ALA A 343 -7.69 11.00 4.84
N ILE A 344 -7.24 9.93 4.20
CA ILE A 344 -7.52 9.58 2.80
C ILE A 344 -8.28 8.26 2.80
N ASP A 345 -9.57 8.29 2.49
CA ASP A 345 -10.42 7.09 2.47
C ASP A 345 -9.86 6.01 1.53
N GLY A 346 -9.72 4.78 2.05
CA GLY A 346 -9.14 3.65 1.33
C GLY A 346 -7.65 3.78 0.98
N LEU A 347 -6.84 4.44 1.83
CA LEU A 347 -5.42 4.68 1.56
C LEU A 347 -4.63 3.37 1.37
N TRP A 348 -3.98 3.24 0.21
CA TRP A 348 -3.08 2.13 -0.12
C TRP A 348 -1.62 2.61 -0.12
N THR A 349 -1.05 2.92 -1.29
CA THR A 349 0.39 3.19 -1.41
C THR A 349 0.77 4.55 -0.88
N LEU A 350 1.94 4.60 -0.24
CA LEU A 350 2.73 5.81 -0.05
C LEU A 350 4.10 5.56 -0.68
N THR A 351 4.56 6.46 -1.55
CA THR A 351 5.90 6.40 -2.14
C THR A 351 6.44 7.80 -2.39
N LEU A 352 7.74 8.01 -2.26
CA LEU A 352 8.36 9.23 -2.78
C LEU A 352 8.25 9.27 -4.30
N GLY A 353 8.28 10.49 -4.87
CA GLY A 353 8.36 10.68 -6.31
C GLY A 353 9.75 10.35 -6.87
N GLY A 354 9.89 10.52 -8.18
CA GLY A 354 11.08 10.08 -8.95
C GLY A 354 10.72 9.58 -10.35
N GLY A 355 9.42 9.41 -10.61
CA GLY A 355 8.85 9.23 -11.95
C GLY A 355 8.84 10.54 -12.75
N ARG A 356 8.30 10.46 -13.96
CA ARG A 356 8.15 11.60 -14.89
C ARG A 356 7.42 12.75 -14.22
N ASN A 357 7.98 13.95 -14.36
CA ASN A 357 7.41 15.20 -13.84
C ASN A 357 6.99 15.10 -12.35
N SER A 358 7.88 14.56 -11.52
CA SER A 358 7.66 14.48 -10.08
C SER A 358 8.91 14.92 -9.33
N SER A 359 8.71 15.43 -8.12
CA SER A 359 9.80 15.67 -7.18
C SER A 359 10.06 14.42 -6.35
N SER A 360 11.33 14.12 -6.07
CA SER A 360 11.72 13.09 -5.10
C SER A 360 11.33 13.44 -3.65
N ASP A 361 10.95 14.68 -3.39
CA ASP A 361 10.55 15.16 -2.07
C ASP A 361 9.03 15.12 -1.84
N THR A 362 8.26 14.82 -2.89
CA THR A 362 6.81 14.69 -2.80
C THR A 362 6.44 13.25 -2.47
N VAL A 363 5.57 13.06 -1.48
CA VAL A 363 4.91 11.77 -1.26
C VAL A 363 3.73 11.66 -2.21
N TYR A 364 3.69 10.60 -3.00
CA TYR A 364 2.57 10.19 -3.83
C TYR A 364 1.77 9.11 -3.12
N PHE A 365 0.46 9.14 -3.32
CA PHE A 365 -0.43 8.12 -2.77
C PHE A 365 -1.44 7.61 -3.79
N SER A 366 -1.91 6.40 -3.54
CA SER A 366 -3.08 5.82 -4.19
C SER A 366 -4.11 5.42 -3.13
N ALA A 367 -5.37 5.43 -3.51
CA ALA A 367 -6.45 5.04 -2.62
C ALA A 367 -7.65 4.44 -3.36
N GLY A 368 -8.39 3.59 -2.66
CA GLY A 368 -9.67 3.00 -3.05
C GLY A 368 -10.85 3.56 -2.25
N PRO A 369 -11.26 4.83 -2.43
CA PRO A 369 -12.36 5.41 -1.66
C PRO A 369 -13.72 4.79 -1.98
N ASN A 370 -14.71 5.06 -1.12
CA ASN A 370 -16.09 4.59 -1.22
C ASN A 370 -16.22 3.05 -1.19
N ASN A 371 -15.57 2.41 -0.22
CA ASN A 371 -15.46 0.95 -0.15
C ASN A 371 -14.88 0.39 -1.47
N GLU A 372 -13.76 0.97 -1.91
CA GLU A 372 -12.97 0.51 -3.07
C GLU A 372 -13.71 0.60 -4.41
N ALA A 373 -14.91 1.17 -4.47
CA ALA A 373 -15.64 1.37 -5.72
C ALA A 373 -15.01 2.45 -6.62
N ASN A 374 -14.17 3.31 -6.05
CA ASN A 374 -13.49 4.39 -6.72
C ASN A 374 -11.98 4.29 -6.56
N GLY A 375 -11.24 5.02 -7.40
CA GLY A 375 -9.80 5.15 -7.33
C GLY A 375 -9.40 6.62 -7.20
N LEU A 376 -8.30 6.86 -6.50
CA LEU A 376 -7.71 8.18 -6.33
C LEU A 376 -6.18 8.05 -6.39
N PHE A 377 -5.54 8.91 -7.19
CA PHE A 377 -4.10 9.12 -7.21
C PHE A 377 -3.83 10.58 -6.88
N GLY A 378 -2.88 10.84 -5.98
CA GLY A 378 -2.59 12.19 -5.54
C GLY A 378 -1.23 12.35 -4.88
N THR A 379 -1.00 13.55 -4.34
CA THR A 379 0.22 13.90 -3.61
C THR A 379 -0.07 14.40 -2.20
N ILE A 380 0.94 14.29 -1.34
CA ILE A 380 1.01 14.87 -0.02
C ILE A 380 2.31 15.68 0.04
N THR A 381 2.18 16.96 0.39
CA THR A 381 3.33 17.87 0.49
C THR A 381 3.23 18.69 1.78
N PRO A 382 4.37 18.99 2.44
CA PRO A 382 4.36 19.98 3.52
C PRO A 382 3.93 21.35 2.98
N VAL A 383 3.25 22.13 3.81
CA VAL A 383 2.97 23.54 3.49
C VAL A 383 4.29 24.30 3.48
N SER A 384 4.72 24.77 2.30
CA SER A 384 5.95 25.55 2.16
C SER A 384 5.75 26.99 2.62
N HIS A 385 6.76 27.57 3.29
CA HIS A 385 6.79 29.00 3.58
C HIS A 385 6.67 29.81 2.28
N ARG A 386 5.80 30.83 2.26
CA ARG A 386 6.14 32.03 1.48
C ARG A 386 7.31 32.68 2.21
N LYS A 387 8.50 32.65 1.61
CA LYS A 387 9.62 33.48 2.05
C LYS A 387 9.27 34.96 1.98
#